data_AF-A0AAU3MDV1-F1
#
_entry.id   AF-A0AAU3MDV1-F1
#
_cell.length_a   1.000
_cell.length_b   1.000
_cell.length_c   1.000
_cell.angle_alpha   90.00
_cell.angle_beta   90.00
_cell.angle_gamma   90.00
#
_symmetry.space_group_name_H-M   'P 1'
#
loop_
_entity.id
_entity.type
_entity.pdbx_description
1 polymer ?
#
loop_
_entity_poly.entity_id
_entity_poly.type
_entity_poly.pdbx_seq_one_letter_code
_entity_poly.pdbx_strand_id
1 'polypeptide(L)'
;MKIADSTDRPDGTADTGSGSGTGGGKDGSGAGAPVRRRDARRNRDLLLEAAHEVFTELGLNAPLDVIARRAGVGNATLYRHFPHRAALVDAVFRDQLTGTMDAGDRARDVDDAWTGLIGYLQAVFTVLATDRGTNDLMTTHLEGVESLTAVHAHNHRTVELLLERGRHQGTIRPDVTTEDVLFALAALGRAVPALTTATTPDAWRRPLALLCDSLRAAPTSPPLPSPALTPEQLDDTLHHFNR
;
A
#
# COMPACT_ATOMS: atom_id res chain seq x y z
N MET A 1 -33.18 52.37 -32.13
CA MET A 1 -33.24 53.63 -32.89
C MET A 1 -31.92 53.72 -33.65
N LYS A 2 -31.77 53.70 -34.97
CA LYS A 2 -32.61 53.71 -36.18
C LYS A 2 -31.76 53.02 -37.29
N ILE A 3 -32.40 52.24 -38.17
CA ILE A 3 -32.44 52.32 -39.66
C ILE A 3 -31.09 52.62 -40.37
N ALA A 4 -30.60 52.02 -41.47
CA ALA A 4 -31.11 51.45 -42.74
C ALA A 4 -29.81 51.13 -43.55
N ASP A 5 -29.71 50.54 -44.74
CA ASP A 5 -30.54 49.77 -45.68
C ASP A 5 -29.66 49.57 -46.95
N SER A 6 -29.93 48.49 -47.70
CA SER A 6 -29.77 48.28 -49.16
C SER A 6 -28.50 48.72 -49.90
N THR A 7 -27.83 47.84 -50.67
CA THR A 7 -28.16 47.52 -52.09
C THR A 7 -27.27 46.32 -52.49
N ASP A 8 -27.74 45.19 -53.02
CA ASP A 8 -28.41 44.86 -54.29
C ASP A 8 -27.47 44.00 -55.17
N ARG A 9 -28.08 43.00 -55.82
CA ARG A 9 -27.52 41.90 -56.66
C ARG A 9 -27.36 42.39 -58.13
N PRO A 10 -26.85 41.63 -59.15
CA PRO A 10 -27.26 40.26 -59.51
C PRO A 10 -26.27 39.35 -60.31
N ASP A 11 -26.77 38.14 -60.64
CA ASP A 11 -26.52 37.20 -61.75
C ASP A 11 -25.08 36.86 -62.17
N GLY A 12 -24.65 35.59 -62.16
CA GLY A 12 -25.04 34.46 -63.04
C GLY A 12 -23.73 33.71 -63.32
N THR A 13 -23.60 32.39 -63.43
CA THR A 13 -24.30 31.43 -64.29
C THR A 13 -24.02 30.01 -63.78
N ALA A 14 -24.92 29.09 -64.11
CA ALA A 14 -24.79 27.65 -63.94
C ALA A 14 -23.72 27.05 -64.88
N ASP A 15 -23.07 25.96 -64.47
CA ASP A 15 -23.07 24.71 -65.26
C ASP A 15 -22.65 23.49 -64.40
N THR A 16 -23.13 22.37 -64.91
CA THR A 16 -23.33 21.00 -64.45
C THR A 16 -22.08 20.15 -64.26
N GLY A 17 -22.23 19.08 -63.46
CA GLY A 17 -21.21 18.04 -63.31
C GLY A 17 -21.64 16.90 -62.39
N SER A 18 -22.60 16.08 -62.85
CA SER A 18 -22.93 14.78 -62.26
C SER A 18 -21.73 13.83 -62.26
N GLY A 19 -21.48 13.19 -61.13
CA GLY A 19 -20.50 12.11 -61.00
C GLY A 19 -20.86 11.20 -59.81
N SER A 20 -21.74 10.23 -60.07
CA SER A 20 -22.09 9.14 -59.17
C SER A 20 -20.90 8.18 -58.96
N GLY A 21 -20.52 7.95 -57.70
CA GLY A 21 -19.55 6.94 -57.29
C GLY A 21 -19.91 6.36 -55.93
N THR A 22 -20.73 5.31 -55.93
CA THR A 22 -21.00 4.41 -54.80
C THR A 22 -19.77 3.59 -54.45
N GLY A 23 -19.44 3.46 -53.16
CA GLY A 23 -18.43 2.49 -52.69
C GLY A 23 -18.22 2.58 -51.18
N GLY A 24 -18.93 1.73 -50.44
CA GLY A 24 -18.90 1.69 -48.98
C GLY A 24 -17.56 1.25 -48.39
N GLY A 25 -17.27 1.81 -47.21
CA GLY A 25 -16.23 1.37 -46.30
C GLY A 25 -16.68 1.70 -44.88
N LYS A 26 -17.62 0.91 -44.37
CA LYS A 26 -18.18 0.99 -43.02
C LYS A 26 -17.06 0.95 -41.97
N ASP A 27 -16.99 2.00 -41.16
CA ASP A 27 -17.02 1.94 -39.69
C ASP A 27 -16.34 0.72 -39.06
N GLY A 28 -15.02 0.67 -39.17
CA GLY A 28 -14.15 -0.19 -38.37
C GLY A 28 -13.76 0.47 -37.03
N SER A 29 -14.68 1.12 -36.33
CA SER A 29 -14.42 1.77 -35.03
C SER A 29 -15.41 1.30 -33.99
N GLY A 30 -15.04 0.27 -33.22
CA GLY A 30 -15.84 -0.14 -32.06
C GLY A 30 -15.51 -1.51 -31.46
N ALA A 31 -15.11 -2.50 -32.28
CA ALA A 31 -14.93 -3.88 -31.80
C ALA A 31 -13.55 -4.17 -31.15
N GLY A 32 -12.52 -3.38 -31.47
CA GLY A 32 -11.15 -3.61 -30.98
C GLY A 32 -10.81 -2.99 -29.62
N ALA A 33 -11.51 -1.94 -29.21
CA ALA A 33 -11.25 -1.25 -27.94
C ALA A 33 -11.70 -2.03 -26.68
N PRO A 34 -12.86 -2.73 -26.67
CA PRO A 34 -13.30 -3.53 -25.52
C PRO A 34 -12.41 -4.75 -25.29
N VAL A 35 -12.03 -5.44 -26.37
CA VAL A 35 -11.16 -6.63 -26.32
C VAL A 35 -9.75 -6.26 -25.83
N ARG A 36 -9.15 -5.19 -26.37
CA ARG A 36 -7.83 -4.70 -25.92
C ARG A 36 -7.82 -4.27 -24.44
N ARG A 37 -8.90 -3.64 -23.95
CA ARG A 37 -9.03 -3.27 -22.52
C ARG A 37 -9.17 -4.51 -21.63
N ARG A 38 -9.93 -5.52 -22.08
CA ARG A 38 -10.09 -6.79 -21.36
C ARG A 38 -8.76 -7.54 -21.27
N ASP A 39 -8.02 -7.62 -22.38
CA ASP A 39 -6.72 -8.29 -22.41
C ASP A 39 -5.66 -7.53 -21.59
N ALA A 40 -5.71 -6.19 -21.61
CA ALA A 40 -4.85 -5.37 -20.75
C ALA A 40 -5.15 -5.54 -19.25
N ARG A 41 -6.42 -5.71 -18.86
CA ARG A 41 -6.80 -6.01 -17.47
C ARG A 41 -6.32 -7.41 -17.07
N ARG A 42 -6.63 -8.42 -17.88
CA ARG A 42 -6.17 -9.80 -17.64
C ARG A 42 -4.65 -9.89 -17.51
N ASN A 43 -3.90 -9.22 -18.39
CA ASN A 43 -2.43 -9.21 -18.30
C ASN A 43 -1.94 -8.50 -17.05
N ARG A 44 -2.62 -7.44 -16.59
CA ARG A 44 -2.30 -6.79 -15.32
C ARG A 44 -2.54 -7.75 -14.15
N ASP A 45 -3.66 -8.44 -14.13
CA ASP A 45 -4.01 -9.37 -13.04
C ASP A 45 -3.00 -10.53 -12.96
N LEU A 46 -2.64 -11.13 -14.10
CA LEU A 46 -1.59 -12.15 -14.19
C LEU A 46 -0.22 -11.64 -13.71
N LEU A 47 0.12 -10.39 -14.02
CA LEU A 47 1.36 -9.78 -13.54
C LEU A 47 1.34 -9.57 -12.02
N LEU A 48 0.20 -9.17 -11.43
CA LEU A 48 0.08 -8.97 -9.99
C LEU A 48 0.18 -10.28 -9.22
N GLU A 49 -0.51 -11.33 -9.70
CA GLU A 49 -0.45 -12.68 -9.10
C GLU A 49 0.97 -13.24 -9.15
N ALA A 50 1.60 -13.25 -10.33
CA ALA A 50 2.97 -13.72 -10.49
C ALA A 50 3.98 -12.89 -9.69
N ALA A 51 3.76 -11.57 -9.58
CA ALA A 51 4.64 -10.70 -8.80
C ALA A 51 4.54 -11.02 -7.30
N HIS A 52 3.33 -11.22 -6.79
CA HIS A 52 3.11 -11.61 -5.40
C HIS A 52 3.84 -12.92 -5.05
N GLU A 53 3.69 -13.96 -5.87
CA GLU A 53 4.40 -15.23 -5.71
C GLU A 53 5.92 -15.05 -5.72
N VAL A 54 6.44 -14.33 -6.73
CA VAL A 54 7.88 -14.10 -6.87
C VAL A 54 8.45 -13.30 -5.71
N PHE A 55 7.75 -12.27 -5.23
CA PHE A 55 8.18 -11.48 -4.09
C PHE A 55 8.18 -12.29 -2.79
N THR A 56 7.18 -13.15 -2.60
CA THR A 56 7.13 -14.05 -1.43
C THR A 56 8.21 -15.13 -1.48
N GLU A 57 8.58 -15.63 -2.67
CA GLU A 57 9.62 -16.66 -2.83
C GLU A 57 11.06 -16.10 -2.78
N LEU A 58 11.30 -15.00 -3.50
CA LEU A 58 12.63 -14.50 -3.81
C LEU A 58 12.93 -13.11 -3.20
N GLY A 59 11.98 -12.55 -2.46
CA GLY A 59 12.06 -11.22 -1.86
C GLY A 59 11.74 -10.09 -2.84
N LEU A 60 11.56 -8.89 -2.31
CA LEU A 60 11.15 -7.70 -3.08
C LEU A 60 12.17 -7.24 -4.15
N ASN A 61 13.42 -7.70 -4.05
CA ASN A 61 14.48 -7.41 -5.01
C ASN A 61 14.53 -8.37 -6.21
N ALA A 62 13.61 -9.33 -6.28
CA ALA A 62 13.56 -10.32 -7.35
C ALA A 62 13.58 -9.69 -8.76
N PRO A 63 14.26 -10.30 -9.75
CA PRO A 63 14.30 -9.76 -11.11
C PRO A 63 12.92 -9.68 -11.77
N LEU A 64 12.59 -8.55 -12.40
CA LEU A 64 11.26 -8.34 -13.01
C LEU A 64 11.01 -9.25 -14.23
N ASP A 65 12.05 -9.73 -14.90
CA ASP A 65 11.95 -10.70 -16.00
C ASP A 65 11.46 -12.08 -15.52
N VAL A 66 11.78 -12.47 -14.28
CA VAL A 66 11.24 -13.68 -13.64
C VAL A 66 9.73 -13.55 -13.48
N ILE A 67 9.25 -12.38 -13.06
CA ILE A 67 7.81 -12.07 -12.91
C ILE A 67 7.11 -12.13 -14.27
N ALA A 68 7.65 -11.45 -15.28
CA ALA A 68 7.10 -11.44 -16.63
C ALA A 68 6.98 -12.87 -17.20
N ARG A 69 8.04 -13.68 -17.06
CA ARG A 69 8.05 -15.08 -17.47
C ARG A 69 7.01 -15.90 -16.74
N ARG A 70 6.87 -15.73 -15.42
CA ARG A 70 5.87 -16.45 -14.61
C ARG A 70 4.44 -16.08 -14.97
N ALA A 71 4.17 -14.80 -15.22
CA ALA A 71 2.88 -14.33 -15.69
C ALA A 71 2.54 -14.78 -17.13
N GLY A 72 3.52 -15.31 -17.89
CA GLY A 72 3.36 -15.59 -19.32
C GLY A 72 3.20 -14.32 -20.16
N VAL A 73 3.71 -13.18 -19.67
CA VAL A 73 3.56 -11.85 -20.28
C VAL A 73 4.93 -11.33 -20.71
N GLY A 74 5.01 -10.67 -21.88
CA GLY A 74 6.27 -10.09 -22.35
C GLY A 74 6.77 -8.90 -21.51
N ASN A 75 8.08 -8.72 -21.36
CA ASN A 75 8.69 -7.62 -20.61
C ASN A 75 8.19 -6.23 -21.03
N ALA A 76 8.03 -5.98 -22.33
CA ALA A 76 7.47 -4.72 -22.83
C ALA A 76 6.07 -4.43 -22.27
N THR A 77 5.26 -5.47 -22.08
CA THR A 77 3.93 -5.34 -21.47
C THR A 77 4.05 -5.07 -19.97
N LEU A 78 4.95 -5.74 -19.25
CA LEU A 78 5.22 -5.45 -17.83
C LEU A 78 5.58 -3.98 -17.63
N TYR A 79 6.60 -3.48 -18.34
CA TYR A 79 7.05 -2.09 -18.19
C TYR A 79 5.99 -1.07 -18.63
N ARG A 80 5.10 -1.41 -19.57
CA ARG A 80 3.95 -0.55 -19.92
C ARG A 80 2.94 -0.42 -18.77
N HIS A 81 2.75 -1.47 -17.98
CA HIS A 81 1.83 -1.47 -16.84
C HIS A 81 2.49 -0.95 -15.55
N PHE A 82 3.78 -1.22 -15.37
CA PHE A 82 4.55 -0.92 -14.17
C PHE A 82 5.93 -0.40 -14.58
N PRO A 83 6.10 0.92 -14.75
CA PRO A 83 7.34 1.51 -15.28
C PRO A 83 8.57 1.26 -14.40
N HIS A 84 8.37 1.08 -13.09
CA HIS A 84 9.41 0.80 -12.11
C HIS A 84 8.93 -0.20 -11.06
N ARG A 85 9.89 -0.84 -10.37
CA ARG A 85 9.64 -1.84 -9.32
C ARG A 85 8.65 -1.33 -8.27
N ALA A 86 8.84 -0.12 -7.78
CA ALA A 86 7.98 0.43 -6.73
C ALA A 86 6.50 0.51 -7.16
N ALA A 87 6.20 0.80 -8.44
CA ALA A 87 4.81 0.80 -8.94
C ALA A 87 4.20 -0.60 -8.99
N LEU A 88 5.02 -1.63 -9.24
CA LEU A 88 4.56 -3.02 -9.18
C LEU A 88 4.33 -3.44 -7.73
N VAL A 89 5.28 -3.18 -6.84
CA VAL A 89 5.16 -3.51 -5.40
C VAL A 89 3.95 -2.81 -4.78
N ASP A 90 3.81 -1.50 -5.02
CA ASP A 90 2.66 -0.70 -4.58
C ASP A 90 1.34 -1.30 -5.05
N ALA A 91 1.26 -1.74 -6.31
CA ALA A 91 0.05 -2.37 -6.84
C ALA A 91 -0.22 -3.78 -6.28
N VAL A 92 0.83 -4.55 -5.97
CA VAL A 92 0.72 -5.92 -5.43
C VAL A 92 0.24 -5.92 -3.98
N PHE A 93 0.76 -5.00 -3.15
CA PHE A 93 0.50 -5.00 -1.71
C PHE A 93 -0.51 -3.92 -1.26
N ARG A 94 -1.14 -3.21 -2.20
CA ARG A 94 -2.09 -2.12 -1.93
C ARG A 94 -3.22 -2.55 -0.99
N ASP A 95 -3.77 -3.72 -1.21
CA ASP A 95 -4.94 -4.20 -0.48
C ASP A 95 -4.57 -4.56 0.96
N GLN A 96 -3.41 -5.20 1.18
CA GLN A 96 -2.86 -5.51 2.50
C GLN A 96 -2.55 -4.24 3.29
N LEU A 97 -1.95 -3.24 2.62
CA LEU A 97 -1.65 -1.93 3.19
C LEU A 97 -2.93 -1.16 3.53
N THR A 98 -3.94 -1.20 2.66
CA THR A 98 -5.25 -0.59 2.92
C THR A 98 -5.96 -1.27 4.09
N GLY A 99 -5.95 -2.61 4.14
CA GLY A 99 -6.52 -3.36 5.27
C GLY A 99 -5.85 -3.06 6.61
N THR A 100 -4.55 -2.75 6.60
CA THR A 100 -3.81 -2.29 7.77
C THR A 100 -4.31 -0.92 8.24
N MET A 101 -4.53 0.02 7.31
CA MET A 101 -5.12 1.32 7.64
C MET A 101 -6.55 1.18 8.19
N ASP A 102 -7.38 0.37 7.55
CA ASP A 102 -8.75 0.16 8.02
C ASP A 102 -8.77 -0.46 9.44
N ALA A 103 -7.78 -1.32 9.76
CA ALA A 103 -7.64 -1.87 11.11
C ALA A 103 -7.26 -0.78 12.14
N GLY A 104 -6.42 0.17 11.75
CA GLY A 104 -6.07 1.31 12.60
C GLY A 104 -7.25 2.26 12.82
N ASP A 105 -8.04 2.54 11.77
CA ASP A 105 -9.27 3.33 11.90
C ASP A 105 -10.25 2.67 12.88
N ARG A 106 -10.55 1.38 12.70
CA ARG A 106 -11.41 0.62 13.64
C ARG A 106 -10.88 0.64 15.07
N ALA A 107 -9.56 0.50 15.25
CA ALA A 107 -8.96 0.50 16.57
C ALA A 107 -9.08 1.85 17.28
N ARG A 108 -8.99 2.96 16.53
CA ARG A 108 -9.18 4.31 17.06
C ARG A 108 -10.63 4.56 17.50
N ASP A 109 -11.60 3.86 16.93
CA ASP A 109 -13.00 3.95 17.33
C ASP A 109 -13.37 3.11 18.56
N VAL A 110 -12.47 2.26 19.06
CA VAL A 110 -12.70 1.46 20.29
C VAL A 110 -12.59 2.36 21.53
N ASP A 111 -13.58 2.34 22.43
CA ASP A 111 -13.60 3.18 23.65
C ASP A 111 -12.42 2.92 24.59
N ASP A 112 -12.13 1.65 24.87
CA ASP A 112 -10.97 1.23 25.66
C ASP A 112 -9.70 1.25 24.80
N ALA A 113 -8.80 2.20 25.06
CA ALA A 113 -7.62 2.43 24.22
C ALA A 113 -6.64 1.24 24.29
N TRP A 114 -6.60 0.54 25.42
CA TRP A 114 -5.81 -0.68 25.55
C TRP A 114 -6.32 -1.77 24.60
N THR A 115 -7.62 -2.06 24.64
CA THR A 115 -8.25 -3.02 23.72
C THR A 115 -8.05 -2.62 22.26
N GLY A 116 -8.21 -1.33 21.94
CA GLY A 116 -7.93 -0.79 20.61
C GLY A 116 -6.49 -1.06 20.16
N LEU A 117 -5.50 -0.72 21.00
CA LEU A 117 -4.08 -0.93 20.71
C LEU A 117 -3.76 -2.42 20.50
N ILE A 118 -4.16 -3.29 21.42
CA ILE A 118 -3.89 -4.72 21.31
C ILE A 118 -4.54 -5.31 20.07
N GLY A 119 -5.81 -4.98 19.81
CA GLY A 119 -6.50 -5.44 18.61
C GLY A 119 -5.81 -4.99 17.33
N TYR A 120 -5.35 -3.73 17.29
CA TYR A 120 -4.60 -3.20 16.16
C TYR A 120 -3.28 -3.94 15.93
N LEU A 121 -2.46 -4.08 16.97
CA LEU A 121 -1.16 -4.75 16.87
C LEU A 121 -1.32 -6.22 16.48
N GLN A 122 -2.33 -6.91 17.01
CA GLN A 122 -2.65 -8.28 16.61
C GLN A 122 -3.07 -8.37 15.14
N ALA A 123 -3.86 -7.43 14.65
CA ALA A 123 -4.27 -7.39 13.24
C ALA A 123 -3.06 -7.19 12.32
N VAL A 124 -2.20 -6.20 12.63
CA VAL A 124 -0.95 -5.95 11.88
C VAL A 124 -0.06 -7.18 11.87
N PHE A 125 0.23 -7.76 13.04
CA PHE A 125 1.12 -8.91 13.13
C PHE A 125 0.56 -10.18 12.51
N THR A 126 -0.77 -10.32 12.48
CA THR A 126 -1.40 -11.42 11.73
C THR A 126 -1.09 -11.29 10.24
N VAL A 127 -1.22 -10.10 9.65
CA VAL A 127 -0.86 -9.85 8.24
C VAL A 127 0.62 -10.17 7.99
N LEU A 128 1.51 -9.68 8.86
CA LEU A 128 2.95 -9.94 8.77
C LEU A 128 3.31 -11.42 8.87
N ALA A 129 2.56 -12.20 9.64
CA ALA A 129 2.79 -13.64 9.79
C ALA A 129 2.24 -14.43 8.60
N THR A 130 1.13 -13.99 8.00
CA THR A 130 0.47 -14.71 6.90
C THR A 130 1.10 -14.46 5.53
N ASP A 131 1.73 -13.30 5.33
CA ASP A 131 2.31 -12.93 4.04
C ASP A 131 3.74 -12.38 4.16
N ARG A 132 4.70 -13.16 3.66
CA ARG A 132 6.12 -12.81 3.69
C ARG A 132 6.41 -11.57 2.85
N GLY A 133 5.76 -11.41 1.69
CA GLY A 133 5.94 -10.24 0.84
C GLY A 133 5.57 -8.94 1.56
N THR A 134 4.43 -8.93 2.25
CA THR A 134 3.99 -7.81 3.10
C THR A 134 4.93 -7.59 4.28
N ASN A 135 5.42 -8.66 4.91
CA ASN A 135 6.42 -8.54 5.99
C ASN A 135 7.71 -7.88 5.50
N ASP A 136 8.26 -8.35 4.38
CA ASP A 136 9.44 -7.76 3.76
C ASP A 136 9.18 -6.28 3.42
N LEU A 137 8.00 -5.95 2.89
CA LEU A 137 7.64 -4.57 2.54
C LEU A 137 7.58 -3.64 3.75
N MET A 138 6.99 -4.11 4.85
CA MET A 138 6.83 -3.33 6.08
C MET A 138 8.12 -3.22 6.89
N THR A 139 9.11 -4.06 6.63
CA THR A 139 10.33 -4.18 7.45
C THR A 139 11.63 -3.99 6.69
N THR A 140 11.58 -3.62 5.42
CA THR A 140 12.74 -3.25 4.61
C THR A 140 12.55 -1.86 4.01
N HIS A 141 13.66 -1.24 3.59
CA HIS A 141 13.60 0.07 2.95
C HIS A 141 13.38 -0.09 1.45
N LEU A 142 12.17 0.28 0.97
CA LEU A 142 11.87 0.37 -0.45
C LEU A 142 11.32 1.77 -0.79
N GLU A 143 12.08 2.51 -1.60
CA GLU A 143 11.74 3.87 -1.98
C GLU A 143 10.67 3.92 -3.08
N GLY A 144 9.88 5.00 -3.08
CA GLY A 144 8.92 5.30 -4.13
C GLY A 144 7.61 4.50 -4.10
N VAL A 145 7.33 3.80 -3.00
CA VAL A 145 6.04 3.13 -2.75
C VAL A 145 5.13 4.07 -1.96
N GLU A 146 4.23 4.76 -2.67
CA GLU A 146 3.35 5.78 -2.08
C GLU A 146 2.45 5.21 -0.97
N SER A 147 1.87 4.02 -1.19
CA SER A 147 1.02 3.37 -0.20
C SER A 147 1.79 3.02 1.08
N LEU A 148 3.07 2.68 0.99
CA LEU A 148 3.90 2.37 2.15
C LEU A 148 4.12 3.61 3.02
N THR A 149 4.45 4.74 2.40
CA THR A 149 4.57 6.03 3.11
C THR A 149 3.26 6.39 3.82
N ALA A 150 2.12 6.21 3.13
CA ALA A 150 0.81 6.48 3.71
C ALA A 150 0.51 5.56 4.90
N VAL A 151 0.83 4.26 4.81
CA VAL A 151 0.67 3.31 5.92
C VAL A 151 1.58 3.64 7.09
N HIS A 152 2.86 4.00 6.88
CA HIS A 152 3.73 4.39 7.99
C HIS A 152 3.20 5.62 8.74
N ALA A 153 2.75 6.64 8.00
CA ALA A 153 2.14 7.82 8.60
C ALA A 153 0.83 7.49 9.34
N HIS A 154 0.03 6.57 8.78
CA HIS A 154 -1.18 6.07 9.44
C HIS A 154 -0.85 5.32 10.74
N ASN A 155 0.11 4.39 10.69
CA ASN A 155 0.52 3.58 11.83
C ASN A 155 1.01 4.46 12.98
N HIS A 156 1.82 5.47 12.66
CA HIS A 156 2.29 6.45 13.65
C HIS A 156 1.13 7.14 14.35
N ARG A 157 0.19 7.74 13.58
CA ARG A 157 -0.99 8.42 14.15
C ARG A 157 -1.87 7.49 14.99
N THR A 158 -2.07 6.25 14.53
CA THR A 158 -2.86 5.25 15.25
C THR A 158 -2.22 4.89 16.59
N VAL A 159 -0.91 4.60 16.60
CA VAL A 159 -0.19 4.28 17.84
C VAL A 159 -0.17 5.48 18.78
N GLU A 160 0.19 6.67 18.29
CA GLU A 160 0.23 7.90 19.07
C GLU A 160 -1.10 8.18 19.80
N LEU A 161 -2.22 8.17 19.07
CA LEU A 161 -3.54 8.42 19.64
C LEU A 161 -3.92 7.38 20.70
N LEU A 162 -3.66 6.11 20.44
CA LEU A 162 -4.00 5.04 21.36
C LEU A 162 -3.12 5.06 22.61
N LEU A 163 -1.83 5.42 22.48
CA LEU A 163 -0.94 5.66 23.62
C LEU A 163 -1.40 6.85 24.45
N GLU A 164 -1.74 7.98 23.82
CA GLU A 164 -2.26 9.16 24.51
C GLU A 164 -3.52 8.83 25.31
N ARG A 165 -4.52 8.21 24.67
CA ARG A 165 -5.76 7.81 25.33
C ARG A 165 -5.52 6.79 26.44
N GLY A 166 -4.67 5.80 26.21
CA GLY A 166 -4.35 4.78 27.22
C GLY A 166 -3.63 5.38 28.44
N ARG A 167 -2.79 6.40 28.25
CA ARG A 167 -2.20 7.17 29.36
C ARG A 167 -3.28 7.93 30.14
N HIS A 168 -4.21 8.59 29.45
CA HIS A 168 -5.35 9.25 30.10
C HIS A 168 -6.27 8.29 30.85
N GLN A 169 -6.45 7.07 30.34
CA GLN A 169 -7.24 6.00 30.98
C GLN A 169 -6.47 5.28 32.09
N GLY A 170 -5.17 5.55 32.25
CA GLY A 170 -4.31 4.87 33.23
C GLY A 170 -4.05 3.39 32.90
N THR A 171 -4.27 2.96 31.66
CA THR A 171 -4.02 1.59 31.20
C THR A 171 -2.61 1.41 30.64
N ILE A 172 -1.98 2.50 30.17
CA ILE A 172 -0.65 2.52 29.60
C ILE A 172 0.31 3.32 30.49
N ARG A 173 1.53 2.82 30.65
CA ARG A 173 2.58 3.48 31.44
C ARG A 173 2.88 4.89 30.90
N PRO A 174 3.14 5.89 31.77
CA PRO A 174 3.22 7.29 31.34
C PRO A 174 4.53 7.66 30.64
N ASP A 175 5.58 6.87 30.83
CA ASP A 175 6.95 7.12 30.37
C ASP A 175 7.27 6.46 29.02
N VAL A 176 6.31 5.81 28.35
CA VAL A 176 6.47 5.28 26.99
C VAL A 176 6.09 6.31 25.93
N THR A 177 6.85 6.33 24.85
CA THR A 177 6.63 7.18 23.68
C THR A 177 6.13 6.38 22.47
N THR A 178 5.67 7.10 21.45
CA THR A 178 5.29 6.50 20.16
C THR A 178 6.50 5.82 19.52
N GLU A 179 7.66 6.44 19.62
CA GLU A 179 8.91 6.00 19.02
C GLU A 179 9.42 4.70 19.63
N ASP A 180 9.32 4.53 20.95
CA ASP A 180 9.66 3.27 21.64
C ASP A 180 8.85 2.11 21.08
N VAL A 181 7.55 2.33 20.90
CA VAL A 181 6.62 1.32 20.40
C VAL A 181 6.88 1.03 18.94
N LEU A 182 7.03 2.05 18.09
CA LEU A 182 7.29 1.85 16.66
C LEU A 182 8.61 1.12 16.41
N PHE A 183 9.68 1.43 17.14
CA PHE A 183 10.94 0.70 17.04
C PHE A 183 10.79 -0.76 17.48
N ALA A 184 10.17 -1.00 18.64
CA ALA A 184 9.96 -2.36 19.15
C ALA A 184 9.11 -3.21 18.20
N LEU A 185 8.08 -2.61 17.58
CA LEU A 185 7.23 -3.27 16.59
C LEU A 185 7.98 -3.55 15.28
N ALA A 186 8.81 -2.63 14.80
CA ALA A 186 9.65 -2.86 13.62
C ALA A 186 10.64 -4.01 13.87
N ALA A 187 11.31 -4.01 15.03
CA ALA A 187 12.24 -5.05 15.43
C ALA A 187 11.56 -6.42 15.55
N LEU A 188 10.41 -6.48 16.22
CA LEU A 188 9.66 -7.73 16.35
C LEU A 188 9.07 -8.17 15.01
N GLY A 189 8.60 -7.23 14.18
CA GLY A 189 8.08 -7.46 12.84
C GLY A 189 9.09 -8.19 11.96
N ARG A 190 10.37 -7.80 12.01
CA ARG A 190 11.46 -8.51 11.31
C ARG A 190 11.68 -9.94 11.78
N ALA A 191 11.38 -10.24 13.05
CA ALA A 191 11.52 -11.58 13.59
C ALA A 191 10.33 -12.49 13.25
N VAL A 192 9.20 -11.93 12.78
CA VAL A 192 7.96 -12.69 12.52
C VAL A 192 8.17 -13.89 11.58
N PRO A 193 8.88 -13.79 10.45
CA PRO A 193 9.11 -14.95 9.58
C PRO A 193 9.85 -16.10 10.30
N ALA A 194 10.81 -15.78 11.17
CA ALA A 194 11.53 -16.79 11.97
C ALA A 194 10.63 -17.41 13.07
N LEU A 195 9.61 -16.68 13.51
CA LEU A 195 8.62 -17.10 14.50
C LEU A 195 7.36 -17.73 13.87
N THR A 196 7.34 -17.93 12.55
CA THR A 196 6.20 -18.45 11.80
C THR A 196 6.66 -19.63 10.95
N THR A 197 6.80 -20.78 11.59
CA THR A 197 7.24 -22.03 10.93
C THR A 197 6.07 -22.98 10.71
N ALA A 198 6.25 -24.01 9.89
CA ALA A 198 5.21 -25.03 9.66
C ALA A 198 4.78 -25.75 10.96
N THR A 199 5.66 -25.88 11.96
CA THR A 199 5.34 -26.53 13.23
C THR A 199 4.84 -25.56 14.30
N THR A 200 5.12 -24.26 14.14
CA THR A 200 4.73 -23.22 15.09
C THR A 200 4.27 -21.94 14.36
N PRO A 201 3.12 -21.98 13.66
CA PRO A 201 2.65 -20.84 12.85
C PRO A 201 2.25 -19.62 13.71
N ASP A 202 1.97 -19.83 14.99
CA ASP A 202 1.52 -18.78 15.92
C ASP A 202 2.57 -18.36 16.95
N ALA A 203 3.83 -18.79 16.82
CA ALA A 203 4.85 -18.50 17.85
C ALA A 203 5.15 -17.00 17.99
N TRP A 204 4.89 -16.18 16.97
CA TRP A 204 4.96 -14.71 17.02
C TRP A 204 4.01 -14.08 18.06
N ARG A 205 2.89 -14.74 18.38
CA ARG A 205 1.88 -14.20 19.32
C ARG A 205 2.43 -14.00 20.72
N ARG A 206 3.34 -14.88 21.16
CA ARG A 206 3.89 -14.85 22.51
C ARG A 206 4.84 -13.66 22.71
N PRO A 207 5.86 -13.42 21.86
CA PRO A 207 6.66 -12.20 21.93
C PRO A 207 5.84 -10.92 21.81
N LEU A 208 4.82 -10.89 20.93
CA LEU A 208 3.93 -9.73 20.83
C LEU A 208 3.18 -9.48 22.14
N ALA A 209 2.63 -10.53 22.76
CA ALA A 209 1.95 -10.42 24.04
C ALA A 209 2.88 -9.90 25.15
N LEU A 210 4.14 -10.37 25.20
CA LEU A 210 5.14 -9.89 26.15
C LEU A 210 5.50 -8.42 25.94
N LEU A 211 5.67 -8.01 24.67
CA LEU A 211 5.88 -6.60 24.32
C LEU A 211 4.68 -5.76 24.77
N CYS A 212 3.47 -6.21 24.46
CA CYS A 212 2.25 -5.53 24.85
C CYS A 212 2.18 -5.37 26.37
N ASP A 213 2.28 -6.46 27.14
CA ASP A 213 2.23 -6.43 28.61
C ASP A 213 3.26 -5.46 29.23
N SER A 214 4.41 -5.25 28.58
CA SER A 214 5.43 -4.27 29.03
C SER A 214 4.97 -2.80 28.97
N LEU A 215 3.93 -2.50 28.18
CA LEU A 215 3.34 -1.17 28.04
C LEU A 215 2.30 -0.86 29.13
N ARG A 216 1.84 -1.85 29.89
CA ARG A 216 0.79 -1.64 30.90
C ARG A 216 1.27 -0.72 32.01
N ALA A 217 0.37 0.15 32.45
CA ALA A 217 0.57 0.87 33.70
C ALA A 217 0.57 -0.14 34.87
N ALA A 218 1.58 -0.06 35.73
CA ALA A 218 1.59 -0.75 37.01
C ALA A 218 2.16 0.17 38.10
N PRO A 219 1.63 0.14 39.34
CA PRO A 219 2.05 1.06 40.40
C PRO A 219 3.54 0.99 40.75
N THR A 220 4.20 -0.12 40.44
CA THR A 220 5.59 -0.42 40.80
C THR A 220 6.51 -0.53 39.58
N SER A 221 6.07 -0.10 38.39
CA SER A 221 6.93 -0.13 37.21
C SER A 221 8.11 0.83 37.40
N PRO A 222 9.36 0.37 37.33
CA PRO A 222 10.49 1.28 37.35
C PRO A 222 10.45 2.15 36.08
N PRO A 223 10.95 3.40 36.16
CA PRO A 223 11.04 4.27 35.00
C PRO A 223 11.91 3.62 33.91
N LEU A 224 11.56 3.83 32.65
CA LEU A 224 12.40 3.40 31.53
C LEU A 224 13.78 4.07 31.62
N PRO A 225 14.87 3.32 31.36
CA PRO A 225 16.21 3.88 31.34
C PRO A 225 16.41 4.70 30.07
N SER A 226 17.14 5.81 30.19
CA SER A 226 17.44 6.75 29.11
C SER A 226 16.21 7.45 28.50
N PRO A 227 16.39 8.61 27.85
CA PRO A 227 15.32 9.23 27.06
C PRO A 227 14.96 8.36 25.84
N ALA A 228 13.70 8.44 25.41
CA ALA A 228 13.24 7.89 24.15
C ALA A 228 13.92 8.57 22.95
N LEU A 229 13.90 7.89 21.80
CA LEU A 229 14.35 8.46 20.53
C LEU A 229 13.46 9.64 20.12
N THR A 230 14.04 10.64 19.47
CA THR A 230 13.25 11.62 18.70
C THR A 230 12.75 10.99 17.39
N PRO A 231 11.73 11.57 16.74
CA PRO A 231 11.26 11.09 15.44
C PRO A 231 12.38 10.98 14.39
N GLU A 232 13.31 11.95 14.35
CA GLU A 232 14.45 11.91 13.43
C GLU A 232 15.42 10.78 13.77
N GLN A 233 15.70 10.57 15.06
CA GLN A 233 16.56 9.46 15.50
C GLN A 233 15.92 8.10 15.22
N LEU A 234 14.60 7.99 15.34
CA LEU A 234 13.86 6.79 14.97
C LEU A 234 13.97 6.53 13.46
N ASP A 235 13.75 7.53 12.63
CA ASP A 235 13.85 7.41 11.17
C ASP A 235 15.26 6.96 10.74
N ASP A 236 16.30 7.61 11.26
CA ASP A 236 17.70 7.23 11.03
C ASP A 236 17.99 5.79 11.50
N THR A 237 17.49 5.42 12.67
CA THR A 237 17.67 4.08 13.25
C THR A 237 16.96 3.02 12.41
N LEU A 238 15.72 3.27 11.99
CA LEU A 238 14.96 2.37 11.14
C LEU A 238 15.59 2.27 9.76
N HIS A 239 16.13 3.35 9.20
CA HIS A 239 16.86 3.30 7.94
C HIS A 239 18.12 2.43 8.08
N HIS A 240 18.89 2.54 9.16
CA HIS A 240 20.07 1.69 9.38
C HIS A 240 19.68 0.23 9.63
N PHE A 241 18.68 0.03 10.49
CA PHE A 241 18.12 -1.29 10.80
C PHE A 241 17.59 -1.95 9.54
N ASN A 242 17.00 -1.20 8.61
CA ASN A 242 16.31 -1.75 7.44
C ASN A 242 17.19 -2.03 6.21
N ARG A 243 18.48 -1.67 6.26
CA ARG A 243 19.47 -2.10 5.25
C ARG A 243 19.76 -3.60 5.34
#